data_AF-A0A094IDG7-F1
#
_entry.id   AF-A0A094IDG7-F1
#
_cell.length_a   1.000
_cell.length_b   1.000
_cell.length_c   1.000
_cell.angle_alpha   90.00
_cell.angle_beta   90.00
_cell.angle_gamma   90.00
#
_symmetry.space_group_name_H-M   'P 1'
#
loop_
_entity.id
_entity.type
_entity.pdbx_description
1 polymer ?
#
loop_
_entity_poly.entity_id
_entity_poly.type
_entity_poly.pdbx_seq_one_letter_code
_entity_poly.pdbx_strand_id
1 'polypeptide(L)'
;MSNASASEGLRKGQPSKKVDNPSSATPPGINANATKSSRRLPSWVDHFNDRDLKILFRCWVAAWVAVLLIFIGPTLRTIGVDTFFAAVVILIVPPSGILFIFILGALTILIGMCLAWGWGVIVMKAALAARPAGETQARLQVLEEEAYKQASITGLSVANEAQVLEDNGFMLDTSVTVVYFVLICLFIYILVRHISFSPASSLTSVIFILEQARLRAKNPKFTLVQVYGTIVSDIFLTIGPLRPSFDGTLPVTLIKPGAIGVGLGFVCSILFFPQSTSHTVLTTMEGLLFLVKYPVNSTVSYLKKDSEPLVLKDLLRVKAKTIAAYRAMEPAIAFLPLDFSRSRWNADDVKSLKEPMRQTMLSSLSLLELHIGSVRGWNKFIKEFRPPYDEEVTPDLPTMQKPPPEPGHQQLMQSAEMIQALRS
;
A
#
# COMPACT_ATOMS: atom_id res chain seq x y z
N MET A 1 21.76 -60.17 37.25
CA MET A 1 22.09 -61.39 36.48
C MET A 1 20.82 -62.20 36.28
N SER A 2 20.66 -62.68 35.05
CA SER A 2 19.76 -63.71 34.55
C SER A 2 18.29 -63.39 34.25
N ASN A 3 17.88 -63.97 33.12
CA ASN A 3 16.77 -63.67 32.20
C ASN A 3 15.63 -64.69 32.30
N ALA A 4 14.52 -64.31 31.63
CA ALA A 4 13.51 -65.14 30.93
C ALA A 4 12.47 -65.87 31.83
N SER A 5 11.19 -66.04 31.45
CA SER A 5 10.51 -65.99 30.15
C SER A 5 9.01 -65.68 30.30
N ALA A 6 8.33 -65.53 29.16
CA ALA A 6 7.01 -64.96 28.91
C ALA A 6 5.78 -65.80 29.33
N SER A 7 4.63 -65.13 29.53
CA SER A 7 3.30 -65.58 29.07
C SER A 7 2.29 -64.42 29.04
N GLU A 8 1.38 -64.50 28.07
CA GLU A 8 0.37 -63.52 27.65
C GLU A 8 -0.77 -63.28 28.67
N GLY A 9 -1.42 -62.10 28.61
CA GLY A 9 -2.76 -61.92 29.20
C GLY A 9 -3.20 -60.50 29.58
N LEU A 10 -3.70 -59.75 28.58
CA LEU A 10 -4.90 -58.88 28.65
C LEU A 10 -5.13 -57.89 29.84
N ARG A 11 -4.91 -56.57 29.63
CA ARG A 11 -5.94 -55.51 29.85
C ARG A 11 -5.51 -54.09 29.44
N LYS A 12 -6.33 -53.54 28.53
CA LYS A 12 -6.70 -52.13 28.22
C LYS A 12 -6.05 -50.96 29.00
N GLY A 13 -5.58 -49.98 28.23
CA GLY A 13 -5.98 -48.57 28.40
C GLY A 13 -4.89 -47.51 28.56
N GLN A 14 -4.37 -46.94 27.47
CA GLN A 14 -3.97 -45.51 27.37
C GLN A 14 -3.72 -45.11 25.90
N PRO A 15 -4.05 -43.88 25.45
CA PRO A 15 -4.14 -43.55 24.03
C PRO A 15 -2.78 -43.19 23.43
N SER A 16 -2.47 -43.78 22.27
CA SER A 16 -1.27 -43.46 21.50
C SER A 16 -1.46 -42.16 20.72
N LYS A 17 -0.49 -41.26 20.85
CA LYS A 17 -0.36 -39.97 20.18
C LYS A 17 -0.52 -40.12 18.67
N LYS A 18 -1.51 -39.41 18.11
CA LYS A 18 -1.65 -39.17 16.68
C LYS A 18 -0.56 -38.18 16.25
N VAL A 19 0.32 -38.63 15.37
CA VAL A 19 1.27 -37.77 14.67
C VAL A 19 0.48 -36.95 13.66
N ASP A 20 0.41 -35.64 13.87
CA ASP A 20 -0.31 -34.70 13.01
C ASP A 20 0.48 -34.49 11.71
N ASN A 21 -0.01 -35.11 10.62
CA ASN A 21 0.36 -34.77 9.26
C ASN A 21 -0.30 -33.43 8.86
N PRO A 22 0.46 -32.41 8.42
CA PRO A 22 -0.12 -31.21 7.83
C PRO A 22 -0.32 -31.45 6.33
N SER A 23 -1.49 -31.97 5.96
CA SER A 23 -1.92 -32.01 4.55
C SER A 23 -3.43 -32.02 4.46
N SER A 24 -4.00 -30.82 4.42
CA SER A 24 -5.32 -30.57 3.84
C SER A 24 -5.33 -29.20 3.17
N ALA A 25 -4.53 -29.06 2.11
CA ALA A 25 -4.74 -28.04 1.09
C ALA A 25 -5.20 -28.77 -0.17
N THR A 26 -6.49 -29.10 -0.21
CA THR A 26 -7.14 -29.69 -1.38
C THR A 26 -7.16 -28.65 -2.51
N PRO A 27 -6.79 -28.99 -3.74
CA PRO A 27 -6.99 -28.12 -4.89
C PRO A 27 -8.49 -27.88 -5.14
N PRO A 28 -8.91 -26.75 -5.75
CA PRO A 28 -10.31 -26.50 -6.02
C PRO A 28 -10.79 -27.45 -7.13
N GLY A 29 -11.31 -28.61 -6.71
CA GLY A 29 -12.20 -29.45 -7.51
C GLY A 29 -13.63 -28.93 -7.38
N ILE A 30 -14.29 -28.71 -8.51
CA ILE A 30 -15.71 -28.35 -8.57
C ILE A 30 -16.51 -29.57 -8.12
N ASN A 31 -16.97 -29.56 -6.87
CA ASN A 31 -18.01 -30.48 -6.42
C ASN A 31 -19.33 -30.10 -7.11
N ALA A 32 -19.70 -30.84 -8.15
CA ALA A 32 -21.08 -30.92 -8.59
C ALA A 32 -21.91 -31.50 -7.44
N ASN A 33 -23.00 -30.81 -7.09
CA ASN A 33 -23.95 -31.09 -6.00
C ASN A 33 -23.60 -30.50 -4.62
N ALA A 34 -23.65 -29.15 -4.53
CA ALA A 34 -24.04 -28.48 -3.30
C ALA A 34 -24.86 -27.21 -3.59
N THR A 35 -26.16 -27.39 -3.81
CA THR A 35 -27.17 -26.32 -3.73
C THR A 35 -27.31 -25.89 -2.27
N LYS A 36 -26.43 -25.01 -1.81
CA LYS A 36 -26.73 -24.09 -0.70
C LYS A 36 -26.26 -22.69 -1.10
N SER A 37 -27.25 -21.84 -1.33
CA SER A 37 -27.09 -20.39 -1.54
C SER A 37 -26.48 -19.77 -0.29
N SER A 38 -25.14 -19.74 -0.22
CA SER A 38 -24.42 -18.81 0.64
C SER A 38 -24.35 -17.49 -0.12
N ARG A 39 -24.86 -16.41 0.48
CA ARG A 39 -24.74 -15.04 -0.06
C ARG A 39 -23.26 -14.78 -0.34
N ARG A 40 -22.88 -14.79 -1.61
CA ARG A 40 -21.51 -14.48 -2.03
C ARG A 40 -21.27 -13.02 -1.66
N LEU A 41 -20.46 -12.80 -0.63
CA LEU A 41 -19.90 -11.48 -0.36
C LEU A 41 -19.12 -11.05 -1.61
N PRO A 42 -19.09 -9.75 -1.93
CA PRO A 42 -18.42 -9.33 -3.15
C PRO A 42 -16.92 -9.67 -3.03
N SER A 43 -16.24 -9.90 -4.16
CA SER A 43 -14.88 -10.45 -4.17
C SER A 43 -13.83 -9.63 -3.41
N TRP A 44 -14.06 -8.34 -3.15
CA TRP A 44 -13.25 -7.49 -2.26
C TRP A 44 -13.27 -7.88 -0.77
N VAL A 45 -14.28 -8.63 -0.30
CA VAL A 45 -14.50 -9.02 1.12
C VAL A 45 -14.21 -10.50 1.34
N ASP A 46 -14.09 -11.31 0.29
CA ASP A 46 -13.90 -12.76 0.36
C ASP A 46 -12.43 -13.21 0.55
N HIS A 47 -11.54 -12.27 0.91
CA HIS A 47 -10.11 -12.52 1.10
C HIS A 47 -9.68 -12.40 2.56
N PHE A 48 -10.55 -12.68 3.53
CA PHE A 48 -10.16 -12.74 4.95
C PHE A 48 -9.33 -13.99 5.23
N ASN A 49 -8.04 -13.93 4.88
CA ASN A 49 -7.06 -14.92 5.29
C ASN A 49 -6.64 -14.65 6.75
N ASP A 50 -6.22 -15.69 7.50
CA ASP A 50 -5.77 -15.54 8.89
C ASP A 50 -4.64 -14.50 9.04
N ARG A 51 -3.81 -14.38 8.00
CA ARG A 51 -2.77 -13.35 7.92
C ARG A 51 -3.34 -11.94 7.81
N ASP A 52 -4.36 -11.76 6.98
CA ASP A 52 -4.96 -10.44 6.72
C ASP A 52 -5.78 -9.98 7.92
N LEU A 53 -6.41 -10.91 8.64
CA LEU A 53 -7.11 -10.61 9.89
C LEU A 53 -6.15 -10.17 11.00
N LYS A 54 -4.96 -10.79 11.11
CA LYS A 54 -3.92 -10.36 12.07
C LYS A 54 -3.41 -8.96 11.75
N ILE A 55 -3.20 -8.65 10.47
CA ILE A 55 -2.78 -7.32 10.01
C ILE A 55 -3.89 -6.29 10.29
N LEU A 56 -5.13 -6.63 9.94
CA LEU A 56 -6.30 -5.78 10.17
C LEU A 56 -6.45 -5.47 11.66
N PHE A 57 -6.35 -6.47 12.53
CA PHE A 57 -6.44 -6.30 13.97
C PHE A 57 -5.36 -5.33 14.47
N ARG A 58 -4.11 -5.50 14.05
CA ARG A 58 -3.00 -4.61 14.42
C ARG A 58 -3.24 -3.16 14.00
N CYS A 59 -3.68 -2.92 12.76
CA CYS A 59 -3.99 -1.58 12.27
C CYS A 59 -5.22 -1.00 12.97
N TRP A 60 -6.24 -1.82 13.20
CA TRP A 60 -7.47 -1.42 13.85
C TRP A 60 -7.24 -1.00 15.30
N VAL A 61 -6.46 -1.76 16.08
CA VAL A 61 -6.12 -1.38 17.45
C VAL A 61 -5.34 -0.06 17.47
N ALA A 62 -4.36 0.12 16.59
CA ALA A 62 -3.60 1.37 16.52
C ALA A 62 -4.50 2.58 16.22
N ALA A 63 -5.38 2.46 15.22
CA ALA A 63 -6.33 3.51 14.86
C ALA A 63 -7.36 3.76 15.97
N TRP A 64 -7.89 2.71 16.59
CA TRP A 64 -8.85 2.80 17.68
C TRP A 64 -8.26 3.50 18.90
N VAL A 65 -7.05 3.15 19.31
CA VAL A 65 -6.35 3.83 20.42
C VAL A 65 -6.12 5.30 20.08
N ALA A 66 -5.70 5.64 18.87
CA ALA A 66 -5.53 7.04 18.47
C ALA A 66 -6.85 7.83 18.48
N VAL A 67 -7.96 7.20 18.08
CA VAL A 67 -9.30 7.83 18.18
C VAL A 67 -9.73 7.99 19.64
N LEU A 68 -9.45 7.01 20.50
CA LEU A 68 -9.74 7.15 21.94
C LEU A 68 -8.99 8.32 22.57
N LEU A 69 -7.76 8.59 22.17
CA LEU A 69 -6.99 9.73 22.68
C LEU A 69 -7.70 11.07 22.46
N ILE A 70 -8.54 11.19 21.43
CA ILE A 70 -9.35 12.40 21.14
C ILE A 70 -10.44 12.59 22.22
N PHE A 71 -11.01 11.51 22.72
CA PHE A 71 -12.13 11.55 23.68
C PHE A 71 -11.67 11.60 25.14
N ILE A 72 -10.40 11.29 25.42
CA ILE A 72 -9.86 11.30 26.79
C ILE A 72 -9.52 12.74 27.19
N GLY A 73 -10.30 13.32 28.10
CA GLY A 73 -10.16 14.71 28.55
C GLY A 73 -8.75 15.14 28.98
N PRO A 74 -8.02 14.36 29.80
CA PRO A 74 -6.63 14.67 30.15
C PRO A 74 -5.68 14.74 28.94
N THR A 75 -5.88 13.87 27.97
CA THR A 75 -5.11 13.83 26.73
C THR A 75 -5.42 15.05 25.86
N LEU A 76 -6.71 15.40 25.72
CA LEU A 76 -7.14 16.59 24.99
C LEU A 76 -6.60 17.89 25.61
N ARG A 77 -6.50 17.96 26.95
CA ARG A 77 -5.93 19.11 27.66
C ARG A 77 -4.40 19.24 27.52
N THR A 78 -3.70 18.13 27.32
CA THR A 78 -2.22 18.11 27.24
C THR A 78 -1.69 18.19 25.81
N ILE A 79 -2.40 17.60 24.85
CA ILE A 79 -2.04 17.58 23.42
C ILE A 79 -2.75 18.71 22.67
N GLY A 80 -3.97 19.07 23.06
CA GLY A 80 -4.79 20.10 22.41
C GLY A 80 -5.79 19.51 21.40
N VAL A 81 -6.51 20.40 20.73
CA VAL A 81 -7.54 20.07 19.73
C VAL A 81 -7.00 19.26 18.54
N ASP A 82 -5.69 19.36 18.29
CA ASP A 82 -4.99 18.69 17.18
C ASP A 82 -4.70 17.20 17.43
N THR A 83 -5.22 16.62 18.52
CA THR A 83 -5.05 15.20 18.86
C THR A 83 -5.51 14.25 17.74
N PHE A 84 -6.48 14.68 16.92
CA PHE A 84 -6.95 13.91 15.76
C PHE A 84 -5.84 13.58 14.75
N PHE A 85 -4.79 14.41 14.69
CA PHE A 85 -3.70 14.22 13.76
C PHE A 85 -2.96 12.90 14.00
N ALA A 86 -2.93 12.40 15.24
CA ALA A 86 -2.36 11.10 15.57
C ALA A 86 -3.03 9.96 14.77
N ALA A 87 -4.36 10.01 14.60
CA ALA A 87 -5.11 9.04 13.81
C ALA A 87 -4.81 9.19 12.31
N VAL A 88 -4.68 10.43 11.82
CA VAL A 88 -4.30 10.72 10.42
C VAL A 88 -2.93 10.12 10.11
N VAL A 89 -1.95 10.27 11.00
CA VAL A 89 -0.61 9.69 10.81
C VAL A 89 -0.65 8.17 10.69
N ILE A 90 -1.40 7.50 11.56
CA ILE A 90 -1.55 6.04 11.54
C ILE A 90 -2.28 5.57 10.27
N LEU A 91 -3.21 6.35 9.73
CA LEU A 91 -3.89 6.01 8.48
C LEU A 91 -2.99 6.19 7.25
N ILE A 92 -2.10 7.18 7.26
CA ILE A 92 -1.15 7.41 6.16
C ILE A 92 -0.03 6.37 6.17
N VAL A 93 0.50 6.04 7.35
CA VAL A 93 1.51 4.98 7.53
C VAL A 93 0.95 3.93 8.48
N PRO A 94 0.12 3.00 7.96
CA PRO A 94 -0.44 1.96 8.80
C PRO A 94 0.68 1.00 9.24
N PRO A 95 0.60 0.46 10.47
CA PRO A 95 1.42 -0.65 10.88
C PRO A 95 0.91 -1.92 10.19
N SER A 96 0.99 -2.01 8.86
CA SER A 96 0.44 -3.13 8.07
C SER A 96 1.53 -4.07 7.55
N GLY A 97 2.76 -3.58 7.42
CA GLY A 97 3.88 -4.33 6.87
C GLY A 97 4.97 -4.70 7.89
N ILE A 98 6.18 -4.79 7.34
CA ILE A 98 7.44 -5.05 8.05
C ILE A 98 7.76 -3.87 8.97
N LEU A 99 8.19 -4.16 10.21
CA LEU A 99 8.51 -3.15 11.22
C LEU A 99 9.51 -2.11 10.70
N PHE A 100 10.56 -2.53 9.99
CA PHE A 100 11.58 -1.62 9.46
C PHE A 100 11.01 -0.62 8.44
N ILE A 101 10.08 -1.06 7.58
CA ILE A 101 9.42 -0.17 6.60
C ILE A 101 8.58 0.88 7.35
N PHE A 102 7.90 0.46 8.42
CA PHE A 102 7.17 1.38 9.29
C PHE A 102 8.12 2.39 9.97
N ILE A 103 9.24 1.94 10.54
CA ILE A 103 10.23 2.82 11.18
C ILE A 103 10.81 3.82 10.18
N LEU A 104 11.17 3.37 8.99
CA LEU A 104 11.69 4.24 7.93
C LEU A 104 10.63 5.29 7.53
N GLY A 105 9.38 4.85 7.34
CA GLY A 105 8.25 5.76 7.09
C GLY A 105 8.06 6.78 8.22
N ALA A 106 8.05 6.33 9.47
CA ALA A 106 7.94 7.18 10.66
C ALA A 106 9.07 8.21 10.76
N LEU A 107 10.32 7.79 10.54
CA LEU A 107 11.47 8.69 10.53
C LEU A 107 11.36 9.73 9.40
N THR A 108 10.93 9.33 8.20
CA THR A 108 10.73 10.28 7.10
C THR A 108 9.65 11.32 7.42
N ILE A 109 8.59 10.93 8.12
CA ILE A 109 7.55 11.86 8.59
C ILE A 109 8.13 12.86 9.60
N LEU A 110 8.84 12.37 10.61
CA LEU A 110 9.46 13.22 11.63
C LEU A 110 10.49 14.18 11.03
N ILE A 111 11.32 13.70 10.09
CA ILE A 111 12.29 14.54 9.37
C ILE A 111 11.57 15.63 8.57
N GLY A 112 10.49 15.29 7.85
CA GLY A 112 9.69 16.26 7.10
C GLY A 112 9.12 17.35 7.98
N MET A 113 8.56 16.97 9.14
CA MET A 113 8.04 17.91 10.13
C MET A 113 9.14 18.80 10.73
N CYS A 114 10.29 18.23 11.11
CA CYS A 114 11.41 18.99 11.67
C CYS A 114 12.03 19.99 10.67
N LEU A 115 12.18 19.60 9.40
CA LEU A 115 12.70 20.48 8.35
C LEU A 115 11.76 21.65 8.09
N ALA A 116 10.45 21.39 7.98
CA ALA A 116 9.46 22.43 7.80
C ALA A 116 9.33 23.33 9.03
N TRP A 117 9.50 22.78 10.23
CA TRP A 117 9.56 23.58 11.45
C TRP A 117 10.76 24.52 11.45
N GLY A 118 11.96 24.00 11.21
CA GLY A 118 13.18 24.81 11.15
C GLY A 118 13.08 25.91 10.10
N TRP A 119 12.56 25.59 8.92
CA TRP A 119 12.34 26.59 7.87
C TRP A 119 11.28 27.62 8.26
N GLY A 120 10.12 27.20 8.78
CA GLY A 120 9.04 28.09 9.21
C GLY A 120 9.49 29.09 10.27
N VAL A 121 10.33 28.68 11.22
CA VAL A 121 10.93 29.58 12.22
C VAL A 121 11.81 30.66 11.57
N ILE A 122 12.59 30.29 10.55
CA ILE A 122 13.41 31.25 9.78
C ILE A 122 12.51 32.25 9.05
N VAL A 123 11.49 31.75 8.35
CA VAL A 123 10.52 32.61 7.64
C VAL A 123 9.84 33.58 8.59
N MET A 124 9.45 33.10 9.76
CA MET A 124 8.78 33.90 10.76
C MET A 124 9.66 35.01 11.33
N LYS A 125 10.95 34.74 11.56
CA LYS A 125 11.93 35.78 11.92
C LYS A 125 12.11 36.80 10.80
N ALA A 126 12.22 36.35 9.55
CA ALA A 126 12.34 37.23 8.39
C ALA A 126 11.10 38.12 8.20
N ALA A 127 9.90 37.55 8.42
CA ALA A 127 8.64 38.26 8.30
C ALA A 127 8.46 39.31 9.41
N LEU A 128 8.85 38.99 10.65
CA LEU A 128 8.84 39.96 11.74
C LEU A 128 9.86 41.09 11.53
N ALA A 129 10.99 40.82 10.88
CA ALA A 129 11.97 41.85 10.51
C ALA A 129 11.46 42.79 9.41
N ALA A 130 10.56 42.32 8.55
CA ALA A 130 9.93 43.13 7.50
C ALA A 130 8.81 44.04 8.04
N ARG A 131 8.32 43.79 9.25
CA ARG A 131 7.17 44.49 9.83
C ARG A 131 7.59 45.87 10.38
N PRO A 132 6.89 46.97 10.02
CA PRO A 132 7.20 48.31 10.54
C PRO A 132 6.89 48.43 12.05
N ALA A 133 7.91 48.70 12.86
CA ALA A 133 7.81 48.68 14.33
C ALA A 133 6.84 49.73 14.90
N GLY A 134 6.83 50.95 14.35
CA GLY A 134 5.97 52.04 14.83
C GLY A 134 4.48 51.78 14.61
N GLU A 135 4.10 51.31 13.42
CA GLU A 135 2.70 50.94 13.11
C GLU A 135 2.25 49.72 13.90
N THR A 136 3.14 48.77 14.15
CA THR A 136 2.82 47.56 14.94
C THR A 136 2.48 47.92 16.38
N GLN A 137 3.27 48.79 17.02
CA GLN A 137 3.00 49.24 18.38
C GLN A 137 1.69 50.02 18.47
N ALA A 138 1.39 50.88 17.49
CA ALA A 138 0.12 51.59 17.42
C ALA A 138 -1.06 50.62 17.29
N ARG A 139 -0.97 49.61 16.41
CA ARG A 139 -2.04 48.61 16.26
C ARG A 139 -2.22 47.73 17.51
N LEU A 140 -1.13 47.37 18.20
CA LEU A 140 -1.23 46.63 19.46
C LEU A 140 -1.97 47.42 20.54
N GLN A 141 -1.79 48.74 20.62
CA GLN A 141 -2.54 49.59 21.55
C GLN A 141 -4.03 49.63 21.22
N VAL A 142 -4.39 49.73 19.93
CA VAL A 142 -5.79 49.70 19.49
C VAL A 142 -6.41 48.32 19.76
N LEU A 143 -5.66 47.24 19.54
CA LEU A 143 -6.08 45.87 19.84
C LEU A 143 -6.41 45.70 21.33
N GLU A 144 -5.57 46.19 22.24
CA GLU A 144 -5.83 46.15 23.68
C GLU A 144 -7.08 46.93 24.07
N GLU A 145 -7.30 48.11 23.47
CA GLU A 145 -8.49 48.92 23.73
C GLU A 145 -9.78 48.23 23.24
N GLU A 146 -9.74 47.63 22.04
CA GLU A 146 -10.88 46.89 21.49
C GLU A 146 -11.15 45.60 22.25
N ALA A 147 -10.11 44.86 22.64
CA ALA A 147 -10.24 43.67 23.47
C ALA A 147 -10.85 43.99 24.84
N TYR A 148 -10.48 45.13 25.45
CA TYR A 148 -11.08 45.59 26.70
C TYR A 148 -12.58 45.91 26.54
N LYS A 149 -12.95 46.59 25.44
CA LYS A 149 -14.35 46.89 25.12
C LYS A 149 -15.16 45.61 24.92
N GLN A 150 -14.64 44.65 24.16
CA GLN A 150 -15.34 43.38 23.91
C GLN A 150 -15.44 42.52 25.17
N ALA A 151 -14.38 42.42 25.97
CA ALA A 151 -14.38 41.70 27.24
C ALA A 151 -15.43 42.24 28.21
N SER A 152 -15.67 43.56 28.21
CA SER A 152 -16.72 44.18 29.04
C SER A 152 -18.14 43.79 28.62
N ILE A 153 -18.34 43.39 27.35
CA ILE A 153 -19.63 43.00 26.78
C ILE A 153 -19.86 41.49 26.91
N THR A 154 -18.84 40.69 26.61
CA THR A 154 -18.93 39.22 26.61
C THR A 154 -18.69 38.59 27.99
N GLY A 155 -18.05 39.32 28.91
CA GLY A 155 -17.65 38.80 30.22
C GLY A 155 -16.49 37.81 30.17
N LEU A 156 -15.85 37.64 29.01
CA LEU A 156 -14.64 36.83 28.82
C LEU A 156 -13.39 37.62 29.22
N SER A 157 -12.25 36.94 29.37
CA SER A 157 -10.99 37.61 29.66
C SER A 157 -10.50 38.43 28.46
N VAL A 158 -9.84 39.56 28.74
CA VAL A 158 -9.25 40.44 27.70
C VAL A 158 -8.28 39.68 26.79
N ALA A 159 -7.55 38.70 27.32
CA ALA A 159 -6.62 37.88 26.54
C ALA A 159 -7.32 36.96 25.52
N ASN A 160 -8.50 36.42 25.85
CA ASN A 160 -9.24 35.56 24.94
C ASN A 160 -9.85 36.39 23.80
N GLU A 161 -10.39 37.56 24.11
CA GLU A 161 -10.92 38.49 23.09
C GLU A 161 -9.81 39.04 22.20
N ALA A 162 -8.64 39.34 22.76
CA ALA A 162 -7.46 39.72 21.97
C ALA A 162 -7.04 38.61 21.00
N GLN A 163 -7.04 37.34 21.42
CA GLN A 163 -6.77 36.21 20.52
C GLN A 163 -7.80 36.10 19.39
N VAL A 164 -9.09 36.26 19.70
CA VAL A 164 -10.15 36.23 18.68
C VAL A 164 -9.98 37.37 17.68
N LEU A 165 -9.62 38.58 18.13
CA LEU A 165 -9.34 39.71 17.25
C LEU A 165 -8.08 39.49 16.40
N GLU A 166 -7.03 38.90 16.95
CA GLU A 166 -5.84 38.49 16.19
C GLU A 166 -6.19 37.47 15.09
N ASP A 167 -6.98 36.44 15.43
CA ASP A 167 -7.42 35.39 14.50
C ASP A 167 -8.38 35.93 13.43
N ASN A 168 -9.14 36.98 13.74
CA ASN A 168 -9.96 37.72 12.76
C ASN A 168 -9.12 38.59 11.80
N GLY A 169 -7.80 38.63 11.96
CA GLY A 169 -6.89 39.32 11.04
C GLY A 169 -6.62 40.78 11.40
N PHE A 170 -6.91 41.23 12.63
CA PHE A 170 -6.63 42.59 13.06
C PHE A 170 -5.15 42.99 12.89
N MET A 171 -4.25 42.02 13.09
CA MET A 171 -2.79 42.20 12.97
C MET A 171 -2.21 41.80 11.61
N LEU A 172 -3.05 41.60 10.58
CA LEU A 172 -2.60 41.22 9.25
C LEU A 172 -1.86 42.39 8.56
N ASP A 173 -0.73 42.07 7.96
CA ASP A 173 0.10 43.01 7.20
C ASP A 173 0.49 42.38 5.85
N THR A 174 0.35 43.17 4.79
CA THR A 174 0.72 42.79 3.42
C THR A 174 2.21 42.48 3.31
N SER A 175 3.08 43.22 4.01
CA SER A 175 4.52 42.99 3.94
C SER A 175 4.90 41.61 4.48
N VAL A 176 4.31 41.26 5.63
CA VAL A 176 4.51 39.99 6.36
C VAL A 176 3.95 38.82 5.54
N THR A 177 2.71 38.94 5.04
CA THR A 177 2.06 37.90 4.23
C THR A 177 2.84 37.58 2.95
N VAL A 178 3.38 38.60 2.27
CA VAL A 178 4.22 38.40 1.07
C VAL A 178 5.51 37.66 1.43
N VAL A 179 6.18 38.01 2.53
CA VAL A 179 7.41 37.31 2.97
C VAL A 179 7.12 35.84 3.31
N TYR A 180 6.04 35.57 4.04
CA TYR A 180 5.61 34.19 4.31
C TYR A 180 5.34 33.42 3.01
N PHE A 181 4.56 34.00 2.10
CA PHE A 181 4.21 33.38 0.84
C PHE A 181 5.45 33.04 0.00
N VAL A 182 6.35 34.01 -0.22
CA VAL A 182 7.53 33.84 -1.07
C VAL A 182 8.50 32.82 -0.47
N LEU A 183 8.82 32.92 0.82
CA LEU A 183 9.80 32.03 1.44
C LEU A 183 9.27 30.61 1.67
N ILE A 184 7.97 30.43 1.92
CA ILE A 184 7.36 29.10 1.99
C ILE A 184 7.23 28.48 0.60
N CYS A 185 6.86 29.25 -0.42
CA CYS A 185 6.87 28.76 -1.81
C CYS A 185 8.29 28.34 -2.23
N LEU A 186 9.32 29.09 -1.80
CA LEU A 186 10.72 28.73 -2.03
C LEU A 186 11.10 27.43 -1.33
N PHE A 187 10.63 27.20 -0.10
CA PHE A 187 10.83 25.92 0.59
C PHE A 187 10.16 24.74 -0.11
N ILE A 188 8.90 24.90 -0.53
CA ILE A 188 8.19 23.88 -1.29
C ILE A 188 8.93 23.59 -2.60
N TYR A 189 9.42 24.63 -3.28
CA TYR A 189 10.26 24.48 -4.48
C TYR A 189 11.55 23.70 -4.19
N ILE A 190 12.28 24.04 -3.12
CA ILE A 190 13.52 23.34 -2.73
C ILE A 190 13.23 21.90 -2.34
N LEU A 191 12.21 21.62 -1.53
CA LEU A 191 11.84 20.26 -1.18
C LEU A 191 11.51 19.43 -2.43
N VAL A 192 10.77 20.00 -3.37
CA VAL A 192 10.38 19.33 -4.60
C VAL A 192 11.58 19.10 -5.53
N ARG A 193 12.50 20.07 -5.62
CA ARG A 193 13.66 20.00 -6.53
C ARG A 193 14.83 19.20 -5.96
N HIS A 194 15.14 19.35 -4.67
CA HIS A 194 16.29 18.71 -4.02
C HIS A 194 16.07 17.21 -3.78
N ILE A 195 14.81 16.75 -3.70
CA ILE A 195 14.44 15.33 -3.59
C ILE A 195 14.41 14.63 -4.97
N SER A 196 14.52 15.39 -6.06
CA SER A 196 14.80 14.91 -7.43
C SER A 196 16.13 15.46 -7.94
N PHE A 197 17.23 15.09 -7.29
CA PHE A 197 18.55 15.26 -7.88
C PHE A 197 18.74 14.24 -9.01
N SER A 198 18.16 14.54 -10.17
CA SER A 198 18.63 14.07 -11.47
C SER A 198 19.03 15.32 -12.26
N PRO A 199 20.30 15.51 -12.59
CA PRO A 199 20.80 16.76 -13.17
C PRO A 199 20.46 16.80 -14.66
N ALA A 200 19.31 17.37 -15.02
CA ALA A 200 19.08 17.81 -16.40
C ALA A 200 17.95 18.83 -16.47
N SER A 201 18.20 19.90 -17.23
CA SER A 201 17.29 20.97 -17.65
C SER A 201 16.80 21.98 -16.60
N SER A 202 17.34 23.19 -16.78
CA SER A 202 16.86 24.47 -16.29
C SER A 202 15.71 24.97 -17.19
N LEU A 203 14.89 25.88 -16.65
CA LEU A 203 13.89 26.74 -17.32
C LEU A 203 12.53 26.10 -17.66
N THR A 204 11.56 26.25 -16.74
CA THR A 204 10.13 26.53 -17.03
C THR A 204 9.36 26.78 -15.73
N SER A 205 9.32 28.04 -15.28
CA SER A 205 8.77 28.43 -13.95
C SER A 205 7.24 28.65 -13.88
N VAL A 206 6.44 28.12 -14.81
CA VAL A 206 4.96 28.36 -14.79
C VAL A 206 4.12 27.08 -14.87
N ILE A 207 4.74 25.88 -14.89
CA ILE A 207 4.03 24.57 -14.86
C ILE A 207 4.19 23.94 -13.46
N PHE A 208 4.03 24.72 -12.40
CA PHE A 208 4.41 24.31 -11.03
C PHE A 208 3.44 23.30 -10.39
N ILE A 209 2.20 23.16 -10.88
CA ILE A 209 1.20 22.24 -10.29
C ILE A 209 1.15 20.89 -11.04
N LEU A 210 1.35 20.88 -12.36
CA LEU A 210 1.31 19.63 -13.16
C LEU A 210 2.60 18.81 -13.04
N GLU A 211 3.75 19.45 -12.81
CA GLU A 211 5.03 18.76 -12.58
C GLU A 211 5.05 18.01 -11.23
N GLN A 212 4.29 18.48 -10.23
CA GLN A 212 4.19 17.85 -8.91
C GLN A 212 3.66 16.41 -8.98
N ALA A 213 2.69 16.17 -9.88
CA ALA A 213 2.17 14.83 -10.14
C ALA A 213 3.18 13.95 -10.90
N ARG A 214 3.95 14.54 -11.84
CA ARG A 214 4.96 13.82 -12.64
C ARG A 214 6.24 13.50 -11.84
N LEU A 215 6.60 14.28 -10.83
CA LEU A 215 7.80 14.07 -10.00
C LEU A 215 7.57 13.06 -8.86
N ARG A 216 6.37 13.02 -8.26
CA ARG A 216 5.97 11.95 -7.33
C ARG A 216 6.04 10.56 -7.98
N ALA A 217 5.84 10.49 -9.29
CA ALA A 217 5.96 9.26 -10.05
C ALA A 217 7.42 8.77 -10.23
N LYS A 218 8.43 9.66 -10.13
CA LYS A 218 9.85 9.30 -10.36
C LYS A 218 10.56 8.80 -9.09
N ASN A 219 10.32 9.42 -7.93
CA ASN A 219 10.95 9.03 -6.65
C ASN A 219 9.91 8.94 -5.52
N PRO A 220 9.13 7.84 -5.42
CA PRO A 220 8.12 7.68 -4.37
C PRO A 220 8.70 7.57 -2.95
N LYS A 221 10.02 7.40 -2.81
CA LYS A 221 10.72 7.15 -1.54
C LYS A 221 10.67 8.32 -0.55
N PHE A 222 10.47 9.54 -1.03
CA PHE A 222 10.47 10.76 -0.21
C PHE A 222 9.13 11.48 -0.20
N THR A 223 8.08 10.87 -0.77
CA THR A 223 6.73 11.48 -0.81
C THR A 223 6.22 11.79 0.60
N LEU A 224 6.53 10.97 1.60
CA LEU A 224 6.14 11.21 2.99
C LEU A 224 6.80 12.46 3.57
N VAL A 225 8.10 12.66 3.34
CA VAL A 225 8.82 13.86 3.78
C VAL A 225 8.17 15.11 3.16
N GLN A 226 7.86 15.05 1.86
CA GLN A 226 7.24 16.16 1.15
C GLN A 226 5.84 16.48 1.70
N VAL A 227 4.97 15.48 1.85
CA VAL A 227 3.58 15.68 2.31
C VAL A 227 3.55 16.30 3.70
N TYR A 228 4.32 15.77 4.65
CA TYR A 228 4.34 16.30 6.01
C TYR A 228 5.07 17.65 6.10
N GLY A 229 6.10 17.85 5.28
CA GLY A 229 6.77 19.15 5.17
C GLY A 229 5.83 20.23 4.63
N THR A 230 4.98 19.90 3.65
CA THR A 230 3.95 20.83 3.14
C THR A 230 2.87 21.11 4.17
N ILE A 231 2.36 20.08 4.88
CA ILE A 231 1.34 20.27 5.92
C ILE A 231 1.81 21.24 7.01
N VAL A 232 3.04 21.07 7.51
CA VAL A 232 3.60 21.97 8.53
C VAL A 232 3.83 23.37 7.96
N SER A 233 4.25 23.46 6.69
CA SER A 233 4.44 24.75 6.02
C SER A 233 3.13 25.52 5.84
N ASP A 234 2.02 24.82 5.57
CA ASP A 234 0.69 25.43 5.45
C ASP A 234 0.23 26.07 6.77
N ILE A 235 0.61 25.50 7.92
CA ILE A 235 0.37 26.12 9.24
C ILE A 235 1.09 27.46 9.36
N PHE A 236 2.38 27.52 8.97
CA PHE A 236 3.12 28.77 8.99
C PHE A 236 2.56 29.79 8.00
N LEU A 237 2.05 29.35 6.85
CA LEU A 237 1.45 30.24 5.85
C LEU A 237 0.12 30.84 6.31
N THR A 238 -0.70 30.06 7.02
CA THR A 238 -2.06 30.45 7.43
C THR A 238 -2.08 31.17 8.77
N ILE A 239 -1.32 30.69 9.75
CA ILE A 239 -1.33 31.23 11.12
C ILE A 239 -0.19 32.24 11.33
N GLY A 240 0.96 32.02 10.71
CA GLY A 240 2.16 32.85 10.90
C GLY A 240 1.96 34.35 10.65
N PRO A 241 1.25 34.79 9.60
CA PRO A 241 1.03 36.22 9.33
C PRO A 241 0.12 36.93 10.34
N LEU A 242 -0.76 36.18 11.03
CA LEU A 242 -1.69 36.72 12.02
C LEU A 242 -0.98 37.11 13.32
N ARG A 243 0.12 36.41 13.64
CA ARG A 243 0.80 36.57 14.93
C ARG A 243 1.68 37.84 14.95
N PRO A 244 1.50 38.73 15.94
CA PRO A 244 2.30 39.96 16.04
C PRO A 244 3.69 39.74 16.64
N SER A 245 3.92 38.59 17.28
CA SER A 245 5.16 38.27 18.00
C SER A 245 5.74 36.92 17.59
N PHE A 246 7.00 36.68 17.98
CA PHE A 246 7.68 35.43 17.67
C PHE A 246 7.18 34.28 18.56
N ASP A 247 6.36 33.41 17.99
CA ASP A 247 6.05 32.06 18.46
C ASP A 247 6.67 30.97 17.58
N GLY A 248 7.82 30.44 17.99
CA GLY A 248 8.45 29.30 17.32
C GLY A 248 7.76 27.95 17.59
N THR A 249 6.72 27.91 18.41
CA THR A 249 6.06 26.67 18.84
C THR A 249 4.77 26.36 18.09
N LEU A 250 4.40 27.18 17.10
CA LEU A 250 3.22 26.96 16.25
C LEU A 250 3.06 25.51 15.75
N PRO A 251 4.08 24.84 15.18
CA PRO A 251 3.89 23.48 14.65
C PRO A 251 3.92 22.41 15.73
N VAL A 252 4.26 22.74 16.99
CA VAL A 252 4.31 21.78 18.10
C VAL A 252 2.94 21.15 18.34
N THR A 253 1.86 21.88 18.06
CA THR A 253 0.49 21.38 18.18
C THR A 253 0.22 20.19 17.26
N LEU A 254 0.88 20.12 16.11
CA LEU A 254 0.77 19.03 15.14
C LEU A 254 1.89 17.98 15.28
N ILE A 255 3.10 18.41 15.65
CA ILE A 255 4.25 17.50 15.84
C ILE A 255 4.03 16.56 17.01
N LYS A 256 3.48 17.03 18.14
CA LYS A 256 3.17 16.19 19.31
C LYS A 256 2.23 15.02 18.98
N PRO A 257 1.01 15.26 18.44
CA PRO A 257 0.11 14.17 18.08
C PRO A 257 0.68 13.31 16.95
N GLY A 258 1.45 13.89 16.02
CA GLY A 258 2.15 13.13 14.98
C GLY A 258 3.15 12.13 15.56
N ALA A 259 3.98 12.55 16.52
CA ALA A 259 4.94 11.70 17.20
C ALA A 259 4.26 10.61 18.05
N ILE A 260 3.13 10.93 18.69
CA ILE A 260 2.32 9.96 19.44
C ILE A 260 1.72 8.92 18.50
N GLY A 261 1.20 9.34 17.34
CA GLY A 261 0.69 8.43 16.30
C GLY A 261 1.78 7.46 15.81
N VAL A 262 2.98 7.98 15.55
CA VAL A 262 4.17 7.16 15.23
C VAL A 262 4.49 6.16 16.34
N GLY A 263 4.50 6.62 17.60
CA GLY A 263 4.75 5.78 18.77
C GLY A 263 3.73 4.66 18.93
N LEU A 264 2.44 4.96 18.77
CA LEU A 264 1.37 3.98 18.80
C LEU A 264 1.52 2.92 17.71
N GLY A 265 1.81 3.35 16.48
CA GLY A 265 2.06 2.42 15.36
C GLY A 265 3.28 1.53 15.61
N PHE A 266 4.34 2.07 16.23
CA PHE A 266 5.53 1.32 16.60
C PHE A 266 5.23 0.26 17.67
N VAL A 267 4.55 0.66 18.76
CA VAL A 267 4.16 -0.23 19.85
C VAL A 267 3.24 -1.33 19.34
N CYS A 268 2.24 -0.99 18.52
CA CYS A 268 1.35 -1.98 17.92
C CYS A 268 2.09 -2.93 16.97
N SER A 269 3.11 -2.45 16.26
CA SER A 269 3.96 -3.28 15.39
C SER A 269 4.81 -4.30 16.13
N ILE A 270 5.16 -4.02 17.39
CA ILE A 270 5.95 -4.91 18.25
C ILE A 270 5.05 -5.86 19.05
N LEU A 271 3.99 -5.35 19.66
CA LEU A 271 3.12 -6.12 20.54
C LEU A 271 2.20 -7.09 19.79
N PHE A 272 1.62 -6.66 18.67
CA PHE A 272 0.65 -7.47 17.93
C PHE A 272 1.32 -8.10 16.71
N PHE A 273 1.60 -9.40 16.79
CA PHE A 273 2.12 -10.24 15.69
C PHE A 273 3.32 -9.61 14.95
N PRO A 274 4.50 -9.53 15.59
CA PRO A 274 5.69 -8.98 14.94
C PRO A 274 6.03 -9.80 13.70
N GLN A 275 6.00 -9.16 12.52
CA GLN A 275 6.39 -9.78 11.25
C GLN A 275 7.82 -9.34 10.91
N SER A 276 8.74 -10.30 10.90
CA SER A 276 10.09 -10.12 10.36
C SER A 276 10.06 -10.05 8.83
N THR A 277 11.01 -9.32 8.26
CA THR A 277 11.27 -9.25 6.82
C THR A 277 11.50 -10.65 6.26
N SER A 278 12.33 -11.46 6.92
CA SER A 278 12.63 -12.84 6.50
C SER A 278 11.38 -13.71 6.42
N HIS A 279 10.50 -13.65 7.43
CA HIS A 279 9.23 -14.37 7.40
C HIS A 279 8.33 -13.92 6.24
N THR A 280 8.25 -12.61 6.01
CA THR A 280 7.44 -12.03 4.93
C THR A 280 7.94 -12.45 3.54
N VAL A 281 9.25 -12.43 3.33
CA VAL A 281 9.88 -12.87 2.08
C VAL A 281 9.62 -14.36 1.85
N LEU A 282 9.83 -15.21 2.86
CA LEU A 282 9.64 -16.65 2.73
C LEU A 282 8.19 -17.04 2.44
N THR A 283 7.21 -16.44 3.13
CA THR A 283 5.78 -16.67 2.82
C THR A 283 5.44 -16.21 1.39
N THR A 284 6.08 -15.17 0.89
CA THR A 284 5.86 -14.70 -0.49
C THR A 284 6.49 -15.67 -1.51
N MET A 285 7.68 -16.21 -1.21
CA MET A 285 8.30 -17.26 -2.01
C MET A 285 7.44 -18.53 -2.04
N GLU A 286 6.87 -18.93 -0.91
CA GLU A 286 5.93 -20.06 -0.82
C GLU A 286 4.68 -19.84 -1.68
N GLY A 287 4.07 -18.65 -1.60
CA GLY A 287 2.92 -18.31 -2.44
C GLY A 287 3.24 -18.34 -3.93
N LEU A 288 4.43 -17.88 -4.32
CA LEU A 288 4.92 -18.00 -5.70
C LEU A 288 5.10 -19.47 -6.12
N LEU A 289 5.64 -20.33 -5.25
CA LEU A 289 5.74 -21.76 -5.54
C LEU A 289 4.36 -22.39 -5.76
N PHE A 290 3.34 -21.97 -5.00
CA PHE A 290 1.97 -22.43 -5.20
C PHE A 290 1.41 -22.00 -6.57
N LEU A 291 1.67 -20.76 -7.00
CA LEU A 291 1.30 -20.26 -8.33
C LEU A 291 2.01 -21.03 -9.46
N VAL A 292 3.28 -21.38 -9.25
CA VAL A 292 4.10 -22.16 -10.20
C VAL A 292 3.63 -23.61 -10.33
N LYS A 293 3.02 -24.20 -9.28
CA LYS A 293 2.45 -25.55 -9.35
C LYS A 293 1.29 -25.66 -10.34
N TYR A 294 0.55 -24.56 -10.57
CA TYR A 294 -0.62 -24.58 -11.45
C TYR A 294 -0.28 -24.95 -12.91
N PRO A 295 0.68 -24.30 -13.60
CA PRO A 295 1.11 -24.72 -14.93
C PRO A 295 1.62 -26.18 -14.98
N VAL A 296 2.38 -26.62 -13.97
CA VAL A 296 2.93 -27.98 -13.91
C VAL A 296 1.80 -29.01 -13.79
N ASN A 297 0.86 -28.82 -12.87
CA ASN A 297 -0.28 -29.71 -12.69
C ASN A 297 -1.21 -29.72 -13.92
N SER A 298 -1.37 -28.57 -14.58
CA SER A 298 -2.11 -28.46 -15.84
C SER A 298 -1.45 -29.29 -16.95
N THR A 299 -0.12 -29.29 -17.01
CA THR A 299 0.64 -30.11 -17.97
C THR A 299 0.49 -31.60 -17.70
N VAL A 300 0.60 -32.01 -16.44
CA VAL A 300 0.42 -33.41 -16.04
C VAL A 300 -1.00 -33.89 -16.37
N SER A 301 -2.01 -33.07 -16.10
CA SER A 301 -3.41 -33.39 -16.43
C SER A 301 -3.62 -33.49 -17.94
N TYR A 302 -2.99 -32.60 -18.71
CA TYR A 302 -3.05 -32.61 -20.18
C TYR A 302 -2.46 -33.90 -20.76
N LEU A 303 -1.30 -34.32 -20.25
CA LEU A 303 -0.65 -35.56 -20.66
C LEU A 303 -1.44 -36.81 -20.27
N LYS A 304 -2.16 -36.77 -19.15
CA LYS A 304 -3.01 -37.88 -18.69
C LYS A 304 -4.36 -38.00 -19.39
N LYS A 305 -4.70 -37.08 -20.32
CA LYS A 305 -6.01 -36.98 -20.99
C LYS A 305 -7.22 -36.74 -20.04
N ASP A 306 -6.98 -36.54 -18.75
CA ASP A 306 -8.01 -36.27 -17.72
C ASP A 306 -8.40 -34.77 -17.63
N SER A 307 -8.15 -33.98 -18.67
CA SER A 307 -8.22 -32.51 -18.56
C SER A 307 -9.59 -31.92 -18.87
N GLU A 308 -10.11 -31.13 -17.93
CA GLU A 308 -11.09 -30.09 -18.24
C GLU A 308 -10.50 -29.06 -19.23
N PRO A 309 -11.33 -28.43 -20.09
CA PRO A 309 -10.84 -27.47 -21.08
C PRO A 309 -10.15 -26.28 -20.40
N LEU A 310 -8.87 -26.07 -20.71
CA LEU A 310 -8.10 -24.94 -20.21
C LEU A 310 -8.70 -23.61 -20.67
N VAL A 311 -9.13 -22.78 -19.73
CA VAL A 311 -9.70 -21.46 -20.01
C VAL A 311 -8.59 -20.43 -20.17
N LEU A 312 -8.48 -19.83 -21.37
CA LEU A 312 -7.45 -18.83 -21.70
C LEU A 312 -7.37 -17.67 -20.69
N LYS A 313 -8.53 -17.23 -20.18
CA LYS A 313 -8.63 -16.14 -19.20
C LYS A 313 -7.92 -16.48 -17.89
N ASP A 314 -8.00 -17.73 -17.45
CA ASP A 314 -7.37 -18.17 -16.20
C ASP A 314 -5.86 -18.32 -16.36
N LEU A 315 -5.38 -18.81 -17.50
CA LEU A 315 -3.95 -18.88 -17.81
C LEU A 315 -3.31 -17.47 -17.81
N LEU A 316 -3.96 -16.50 -18.45
CA LEU A 316 -3.51 -15.10 -18.46
C LEU A 316 -3.54 -14.47 -17.07
N ARG A 317 -4.56 -14.78 -16.27
CA ARG A 317 -4.69 -14.34 -14.88
C ARG A 317 -3.55 -14.89 -14.02
N VAL A 318 -3.23 -16.17 -14.14
CA VAL A 318 -2.12 -16.80 -13.40
C VAL A 318 -0.79 -16.18 -13.81
N LYS A 319 -0.54 -16.00 -15.13
CA LYS A 319 0.66 -15.32 -15.63
C LYS A 319 0.85 -13.94 -15.00
N ALA A 320 -0.20 -13.11 -15.02
CA ALA A 320 -0.16 -11.76 -14.46
C ALA A 320 0.08 -11.77 -12.93
N LYS A 321 -0.59 -12.68 -12.21
CA LYS A 321 -0.42 -12.85 -10.75
C LYS A 321 1.00 -13.27 -10.39
N THR A 322 1.58 -14.24 -11.10
CA THR A 322 2.96 -14.71 -10.84
C THR A 322 3.99 -13.59 -11.04
N ILE A 323 3.88 -12.82 -12.13
CA ILE A 323 4.78 -11.68 -12.40
C ILE A 323 4.62 -10.59 -11.33
N ALA A 324 3.38 -10.26 -10.97
CA ALA A 324 3.10 -9.24 -9.96
C ALA A 324 3.64 -9.64 -8.57
N ALA A 325 3.43 -10.90 -8.16
CA ALA A 325 3.91 -11.42 -6.88
C ALA A 325 5.46 -11.42 -6.80
N TYR A 326 6.16 -11.76 -7.89
CA TYR A 326 7.63 -11.71 -7.92
C TYR A 326 8.16 -10.28 -7.81
N ARG A 327 7.54 -9.33 -8.53
CA ARG A 327 7.89 -7.91 -8.42
C ARG A 327 7.63 -7.33 -7.04
N ALA A 328 6.54 -7.74 -6.38
CA ALA A 328 6.21 -7.29 -5.03
C ALA A 328 7.19 -7.80 -3.96
N MET A 329 7.89 -8.90 -4.23
CA MET A 329 8.88 -9.48 -3.32
C MET A 329 10.22 -8.73 -3.33
N GLU A 330 10.62 -8.13 -4.46
CA GLU A 330 11.95 -7.49 -4.60
C GLU A 330 12.26 -6.41 -3.57
N PRO A 331 11.35 -5.47 -3.25
CA PRO A 331 11.59 -4.46 -2.22
C PRO A 331 11.87 -5.09 -0.86
N ALA A 332 11.14 -6.15 -0.49
CA ALA A 332 11.32 -6.83 0.80
C ALA A 332 12.70 -7.52 0.89
N ILE A 333 13.23 -8.05 -0.22
CA ILE A 333 14.57 -8.63 -0.27
C ILE A 333 15.66 -7.57 -0.01
N ALA A 334 15.47 -6.34 -0.50
CA ALA A 334 16.44 -5.25 -0.27
C ALA A 334 16.55 -4.87 1.23
N PHE A 335 15.51 -5.13 2.03
CA PHE A 335 15.50 -4.84 3.46
C PHE A 335 15.95 -6.04 4.32
N LEU A 336 16.22 -7.22 3.75
CA LEU A 336 16.71 -8.39 4.49
C LEU A 336 17.97 -8.12 5.34
N PRO A 337 19.00 -7.40 4.84
CA PRO A 337 20.22 -7.17 5.62
C PRO A 337 20.02 -6.29 6.87
N LEU A 338 18.91 -5.56 6.93
CA LEU A 338 18.57 -4.63 8.02
C LEU A 338 17.65 -5.27 9.06
N ASP A 339 17.26 -6.53 8.86
CA ASP A 339 16.31 -7.23 9.73
C ASP A 339 17.03 -7.99 10.86
N PHE A 340 16.40 -8.02 12.03
CA PHE A 340 16.80 -8.91 13.11
C PHE A 340 16.22 -10.29 12.82
N SER A 341 17.03 -11.20 12.28
CA SER A 341 16.56 -12.55 11.97
C SER A 341 16.18 -13.28 13.27
N ARG A 342 14.87 -13.51 13.44
CA ARG A 342 14.33 -14.46 14.42
C ARG A 342 14.20 -15.88 13.84
N SER A 343 14.49 -16.05 12.55
CA SER A 343 14.38 -17.31 11.82
C SER A 343 15.67 -18.14 11.92
N ARG A 344 15.57 -19.45 11.71
CA ARG A 344 16.75 -20.34 11.59
C ARG A 344 17.59 -20.04 10.35
N TRP A 345 17.06 -19.26 9.40
CA TRP A 345 17.74 -18.84 8.19
C TRP A 345 18.23 -17.39 8.33
N ASN A 346 19.48 -17.16 7.95
CA ASN A 346 20.05 -15.82 7.92
C ASN A 346 19.58 -15.04 6.68
N ALA A 347 19.78 -13.72 6.67
CA ALA A 347 19.47 -12.86 5.54
C ALA A 347 20.17 -13.33 4.25
N ASP A 348 21.42 -13.80 4.35
CA ASP A 348 22.18 -14.33 3.22
C ASP A 348 21.60 -15.64 2.67
N ASP A 349 21.12 -16.53 3.55
CA ASP A 349 20.47 -17.78 3.15
C ASP A 349 19.18 -17.49 2.37
N VAL A 350 18.35 -16.57 2.88
CA VAL A 350 17.11 -16.16 2.20
C VAL A 350 17.41 -15.47 0.86
N LYS A 351 18.48 -14.67 0.79
CA LYS A 351 18.91 -14.01 -0.45
C LYS A 351 19.40 -15.01 -1.48
N SER A 352 20.08 -16.08 -1.07
CA SER A 352 20.55 -17.14 -1.97
C SER A 352 19.41 -17.83 -2.74
N LEU A 353 18.21 -17.89 -2.15
CA LEU A 353 17.02 -18.49 -2.76
C LEU A 353 16.41 -17.64 -3.88
N LYS A 354 16.78 -16.35 -4.01
CA LYS A 354 16.24 -15.47 -5.05
C LYS A 354 16.48 -16.03 -6.46
N GLU A 355 17.70 -16.49 -6.71
CA GLU A 355 18.12 -16.90 -8.05
C GLU A 355 17.50 -18.24 -8.49
N PRO A 356 17.51 -19.32 -7.67
CA PRO A 356 16.76 -20.54 -7.96
C PRO A 356 15.27 -20.28 -8.15
N MET A 357 14.69 -19.37 -7.37
CA MET A 357 13.28 -19.02 -7.47
C MET A 357 12.96 -18.30 -8.79
N ARG A 358 13.83 -17.38 -9.21
CA ARG A 358 13.73 -16.68 -10.50
C ARG A 358 13.77 -17.68 -11.66
N GLN A 359 14.70 -18.62 -11.63
CA GLN A 359 14.82 -19.65 -12.67
C GLN A 359 13.57 -20.53 -12.74
N THR A 360 13.11 -21.03 -11.58
CA THR A 360 11.89 -21.84 -11.48
C THR A 360 10.67 -21.09 -12.01
N MET A 361 10.53 -19.81 -11.67
CA MET A 361 9.48 -18.94 -12.20
C MET A 361 9.55 -18.83 -13.73
N LEU A 362 10.73 -18.53 -14.29
CA LEU A 362 10.90 -18.38 -15.74
C LEU A 362 10.55 -19.67 -16.50
N SER A 363 11.00 -20.83 -16.00
CA SER A 363 10.68 -22.14 -16.57
C SER A 363 9.18 -22.46 -16.47
N SER A 364 8.51 -22.06 -15.38
CA SER A 364 7.07 -22.25 -15.26
C SER A 364 6.27 -21.34 -16.18
N LEU A 365 6.75 -20.12 -16.41
CA LEU A 365 6.12 -19.14 -17.29
C LEU A 365 6.26 -19.55 -18.76
N SER A 366 7.40 -20.12 -19.17
CA SER A 366 7.55 -20.66 -20.53
C SER A 366 6.58 -21.82 -20.80
N LEU A 367 6.41 -22.71 -19.82
CA LEU A 367 5.43 -23.79 -19.89
C LEU A 367 3.98 -23.25 -19.91
N LEU A 368 3.69 -22.20 -19.15
CA LEU A 368 2.38 -21.53 -19.17
C LEU A 368 2.11 -20.86 -20.53
N GLU A 369 3.13 -20.25 -21.16
CA GLU A 369 3.03 -19.66 -22.50
C GLU A 369 2.75 -20.71 -23.58
N LEU A 370 3.29 -21.91 -23.44
CA LEU A 370 2.96 -23.03 -24.33
C LEU A 370 1.47 -23.35 -24.26
N HIS A 371 0.90 -23.46 -23.05
CA HIS A 371 -0.54 -23.69 -22.87
C HIS A 371 -1.38 -22.53 -23.42
N ILE A 372 -0.96 -21.29 -23.19
CA ILE A 372 -1.63 -20.10 -23.74
C ILE A 372 -1.61 -20.14 -25.28
N GLY A 373 -0.47 -20.46 -25.88
CA GLY A 373 -0.30 -20.57 -27.33
C GLY A 373 -1.17 -21.66 -27.93
N SER A 374 -1.17 -22.85 -27.31
CA SER A 374 -2.01 -23.99 -27.71
C SER A 374 -3.50 -23.63 -27.67
N VAL A 375 -3.99 -23.08 -26.56
CA VAL A 375 -5.41 -22.69 -26.41
C VAL A 375 -5.78 -21.57 -27.38
N ARG A 376 -4.91 -20.58 -27.62
CA ARG A 376 -5.16 -19.54 -28.64
C ARG A 376 -5.23 -20.10 -30.04
N GLY A 377 -4.30 -20.99 -30.41
CA GLY A 377 -4.28 -21.66 -31.70
C GLY A 377 -5.57 -22.44 -31.95
N TRP A 378 -6.00 -23.21 -30.94
CA TRP A 378 -7.26 -23.93 -30.97
C TRP A 378 -8.50 -23.04 -31.06
N ASN A 379 -8.56 -21.96 -30.28
CA ASN A 379 -9.67 -21.01 -30.36
C ASN A 379 -9.74 -20.32 -31.72
N LYS A 380 -8.59 -20.00 -32.34
CA LYS A 380 -8.54 -19.46 -33.70
C LYS A 380 -9.02 -20.51 -34.71
N PHE A 381 -8.55 -21.75 -34.58
CA PHE A 381 -8.98 -22.86 -35.43
C PHE A 381 -10.51 -23.09 -35.36
N ILE A 382 -11.09 -23.11 -34.15
CA ILE A 382 -12.54 -23.27 -33.98
C ILE A 382 -13.30 -22.10 -34.60
N LYS A 383 -12.83 -20.85 -34.42
CA LYS A 383 -13.50 -19.69 -35.01
C LYS A 383 -13.47 -19.67 -36.54
N GLU A 384 -12.37 -20.13 -37.13
CA GLU A 384 -12.16 -20.10 -38.58
C GLU A 384 -12.78 -21.31 -39.30
N PHE A 385 -12.78 -22.49 -38.66
CA PHE A 385 -13.09 -23.76 -39.33
C PHE A 385 -14.29 -24.51 -38.74
N ARG A 386 -14.92 -24.06 -37.65
CA ARG A 386 -16.19 -24.65 -37.21
C ARG A 386 -17.33 -23.95 -37.96
N PRO A 387 -18.11 -24.65 -38.80
CA PRO A 387 -19.30 -24.06 -39.41
C PRO A 387 -20.28 -23.65 -38.30
N PRO A 388 -20.99 -22.51 -38.44
CA PRO A 388 -22.08 -22.18 -37.54
C PRO A 388 -23.15 -23.26 -37.72
N TYR A 389 -23.36 -24.08 -36.69
CA TYR A 389 -24.56 -24.90 -36.60
C TYR A 389 -25.42 -24.30 -35.51
N ASP A 390 -26.68 -24.08 -35.88
CA ASP A 390 -27.85 -23.64 -35.10
C ASP A 390 -28.04 -22.12 -34.92
N GLU A 391 -28.26 -21.42 -36.04
CA GLU A 391 -29.38 -20.46 -36.12
C GLU A 391 -30.38 -21.00 -37.15
N GLU A 392 -31.66 -20.94 -36.80
CA GLU A 392 -32.80 -21.62 -37.38
C GLU A 392 -32.86 -21.54 -38.92
N VAL A 393 -33.04 -22.70 -39.56
CA VAL A 393 -33.35 -22.80 -40.99
C VAL A 393 -34.78 -22.31 -41.23
N THR A 394 -34.93 -21.05 -41.61
CA THR A 394 -36.07 -20.60 -42.44
C THR A 394 -35.75 -20.88 -43.91
N PRO A 395 -36.61 -21.60 -44.66
CA PRO A 395 -36.36 -21.85 -46.07
C PRO A 395 -36.85 -20.66 -46.88
N ASP A 396 -35.94 -19.91 -47.51
CA ASP A 396 -36.15 -19.26 -48.81
C ASP A 396 -34.81 -18.74 -49.37
N LEU A 397 -34.48 -19.21 -50.58
CA LEU A 397 -33.28 -18.93 -51.40
C LEU A 397 -33.46 -17.60 -52.18
N PRO A 398 -32.42 -16.91 -52.75
CA PRO A 398 -31.35 -17.57 -53.53
C PRO A 398 -29.91 -16.98 -53.51
N THR A 399 -28.97 -17.90 -53.76
CA THR A 399 -27.64 -17.72 -54.39
C THR A 399 -26.70 -16.65 -53.85
N MET A 400 -25.83 -17.04 -52.91
CA MET A 400 -24.54 -16.40 -52.68
C MET A 400 -23.42 -17.33 -53.16
N GLN A 401 -22.57 -16.75 -54.00
CA GLN A 401 -21.45 -17.34 -54.72
C GLN A 401 -20.45 -17.95 -53.72
N LYS A 402 -20.12 -19.24 -53.89
CA LYS A 402 -19.10 -19.93 -53.09
C LYS A 402 -17.75 -19.24 -53.31
N PRO A 403 -17.08 -18.72 -52.26
CA PRO A 403 -15.77 -18.10 -52.43
C PRO A 403 -14.77 -19.16 -52.95
N PRO A 404 -13.80 -18.74 -53.79
CA PRO A 404 -12.85 -19.67 -54.38
C PRO A 404 -12.04 -20.37 -53.28
N PRO A 405 -11.73 -21.67 -53.44
CA PRO A 405 -10.97 -22.42 -52.44
C PRO A 405 -9.59 -21.79 -52.26
N GLU A 406 -9.30 -21.32 -51.05
CA GLU A 406 -7.98 -20.79 -50.72
C GLU A 406 -6.92 -21.90 -50.86
N PRO A 407 -5.85 -21.68 -51.64
CA PRO A 407 -4.77 -22.65 -51.76
C PRO A 407 -4.10 -22.84 -50.38
N GLY A 408 -4.12 -24.07 -49.87
CA GLY A 408 -3.61 -24.42 -48.53
C GLY A 408 -4.67 -25.04 -47.61
N HIS A 409 -5.95 -25.03 -47.99
CA HIS A 409 -7.03 -25.59 -47.18
C HIS A 409 -6.84 -27.08 -46.85
N GLN A 410 -6.30 -27.89 -47.78
CA GLN A 410 -5.95 -29.29 -47.52
C GLN A 410 -4.78 -29.46 -46.57
N GLN A 411 -3.73 -28.62 -46.67
CA GLN A 411 -2.59 -28.67 -45.74
C GLN A 411 -3.04 -28.29 -44.33
N LEU A 412 -3.98 -27.35 -44.21
CA LEU A 412 -4.58 -26.94 -42.95
C LEU A 412 -5.49 -28.05 -42.37
N MET A 413 -6.28 -28.74 -43.19
CA MET A 413 -7.08 -29.89 -42.77
C MET A 413 -6.20 -31.06 -42.31
N GLN A 414 -5.09 -31.35 -43.02
CA GLN A 414 -4.13 -32.36 -42.60
C GLN A 414 -3.43 -31.99 -41.28
N SER A 415 -3.10 -30.70 -41.09
CA SER A 415 -2.59 -30.23 -39.80
C SER A 415 -3.63 -30.37 -38.69
N ALA A 416 -4.92 -30.13 -38.99
CA ALA A 416 -6.00 -30.28 -38.04
C ALA A 416 -6.22 -31.75 -37.64
N GLU A 417 -6.18 -32.67 -38.61
CA GLU A 417 -6.23 -34.12 -38.36
C GLU A 417 -5.05 -34.58 -37.52
N MET A 418 -3.83 -34.10 -37.81
CA MET A 418 -2.64 -34.43 -37.03
C MET A 418 -2.75 -33.95 -35.57
N ILE A 419 -3.25 -32.73 -35.35
CA ILE A 419 -3.44 -32.18 -34.01
C ILE A 419 -4.59 -32.91 -33.29
N GLN A 420 -5.64 -33.33 -34.00
CA GLN A 420 -6.73 -34.12 -33.43
C GLN A 420 -6.29 -35.54 -33.09
N ALA A 421 -5.40 -36.14 -33.88
CA ALA A 421 -4.76 -37.42 -33.62
C ALA A 421 -3.80 -37.37 -32.42
N LEU A 422 -3.14 -36.23 -32.17
CA LEU A 422 -2.34 -36.00 -30.96
C LEU A 422 -3.20 -35.87 -29.69
N ARG A 423 -4.51 -35.62 -29.84
CA ARG A 423 -5.48 -35.55 -28.74
C ARG A 423 -6.19 -36.89 -28.48
N SER A 424 -6.38 -37.72 -29.51
CA SER A 424 -6.88 -39.11 -29.38
C SER A 424 -5.88 -40.03 -28.72
#